data_AF-A0A2P8F986-F1
#
_entry.id   AF-A0A2P8F986-F1
#
_cell.length_a   1.000
_cell.length_b   1.000
_cell.length_c   1.000
_cell.angle_alpha   90.00
_cell.angle_beta   90.00
_cell.angle_gamma   90.00
#
_symmetry.space_group_name_H-M   'P 1'
#
loop_
_entity.id
_entity.type
_entity.pdbx_description
1 polymer ?
#
loop_
_entity_poly.entity_id
_entity_poly.type
_entity_poly.pdbx_seq_one_letter_code
_entity_poly.pdbx_strand_id
1 'polypeptide(L)'
;MFQLNPLNLPDAWWQHTLMLFTSAFLGFVIAYRKGQLRLFKLTQHIEAAQVSLARCQHQDPATAVPIPGDDLKKIEGIGPQIEKLLQQAHIWTYQELSLTSVEAIQHILDTAGPGFQMHDPATWPKQAQLAHQGLWDELLEWQLRLNGGRA
;
A
#
# COMPACT_ATOMS: atom_id res chain seq x y z
N MET A 1 3.77 -66.90 3.70
CA MET A 1 3.42 -66.26 5.00
C MET A 1 4.72 -66.17 5.79
N PHE A 2 5.16 -64.96 6.19
CA PHE A 2 6.40 -64.82 6.96
C PHE A 2 6.18 -65.34 8.39
N GLN A 3 6.95 -66.33 8.82
CA GLN A 3 6.89 -66.85 10.19
C GLN A 3 7.77 -65.98 11.08
N LEU A 4 7.16 -65.14 11.91
CA LEU A 4 7.84 -64.14 12.77
C LEU A 4 8.60 -64.74 13.96
N ASN A 5 8.48 -66.05 14.17
CA ASN A 5 9.15 -66.80 15.23
C ASN A 5 9.47 -68.24 14.76
N PRO A 6 10.41 -68.42 13.82
CA PRO A 6 10.71 -69.74 13.24
C PRO A 6 11.36 -70.71 14.23
N LEU A 7 11.91 -70.19 15.34
CA LEU A 7 12.54 -70.96 16.42
C LEU A 7 11.64 -71.15 17.66
N ASN A 8 10.39 -70.69 17.62
CA ASN A 8 9.41 -70.75 18.71
C ASN A 8 9.96 -70.27 20.08
N LEU A 9 10.72 -69.18 20.08
CA LEU A 9 11.26 -68.59 21.30
C LEU A 9 10.12 -67.91 22.08
N PRO A 10 10.00 -68.12 23.41
CA PRO A 10 8.90 -67.58 24.21
C PRO A 10 8.89 -66.05 24.26
N ASP A 11 10.06 -65.41 24.14
CA ASP A 11 10.22 -63.95 24.31
C ASP A 11 10.23 -63.17 22.98
N ALA A 12 10.17 -63.85 21.83
CA ALA A 12 10.28 -63.21 20.51
C ALA A 12 9.20 -62.15 20.28
N TRP A 13 8.00 -62.36 20.82
CA TRP A 13 6.88 -61.41 20.68
C TRP A 13 7.17 -60.10 21.43
N TRP A 14 7.75 -60.18 22.63
CA TRP A 14 8.17 -58.99 23.38
C TRP A 14 9.29 -58.22 22.68
N GLN A 15 10.24 -58.92 22.06
CA GLN A 15 11.30 -58.28 21.28
C GLN A 15 10.75 -57.48 20.09
N HIS A 16 9.80 -58.04 19.34
CA HIS A 16 9.17 -57.34 18.21
C HIS A 16 8.39 -56.09 18.64
N THR A 17 7.64 -56.18 19.74
CA THR A 17 6.93 -55.01 20.27
C THR A 17 7.90 -53.90 20.68
N LEU A 18 9.00 -54.25 21.35
CA LEU A 18 10.03 -53.29 21.76
C LEU A 18 10.73 -52.63 20.56
N MET A 19 11.03 -53.38 19.49
CA MET A 19 11.56 -52.83 18.24
C MET A 19 10.58 -51.86 17.55
N LEU A 20 9.28 -52.17 17.53
CA LEU A 20 8.26 -51.29 16.96
C LEU A 20 8.12 -50.00 17.76
N PHE A 21 8.05 -50.09 19.09
CA PHE A 21 7.96 -48.89 19.94
C PHE A 21 9.20 -48.02 19.85
N THR A 22 10.40 -48.60 19.88
CA THR A 22 11.65 -47.84 19.77
C THR A 22 11.79 -47.16 18.40
N SER A 23 11.42 -47.84 17.31
CA SER A 23 11.45 -47.25 15.97
C SER A 23 10.43 -46.12 15.81
N ALA A 24 9.21 -46.27 16.33
CA ALA A 24 8.18 -45.23 16.32
C ALA A 24 8.58 -44.01 17.17
N PHE A 25 9.12 -44.25 18.37
CA PHE A 25 9.58 -43.18 19.26
C PHE A 25 10.75 -42.40 18.64
N LEU A 26 11.73 -43.10 18.07
CA LEU A 26 12.87 -42.46 17.41
C LEU A 26 12.42 -41.64 16.19
N GLY A 27 11.51 -42.18 15.37
CA GLY A 27 10.89 -41.46 14.26
C GLY A 27 10.14 -40.20 14.71
N PHE A 28 9.35 -40.30 15.78
CA PHE A 28 8.63 -39.16 16.37
C PHE A 28 9.59 -38.08 16.87
N VAL A 29 10.66 -38.44 17.59
CA VAL A 29 11.66 -37.47 18.08
C VAL A 29 12.34 -36.73 16.94
N ILE A 30 12.70 -37.42 15.86
CA ILE A 30 13.33 -36.80 14.68
C ILE A 30 12.34 -35.86 13.97
N ALA A 31 11.11 -36.32 13.75
CA ALA A 31 10.06 -35.51 13.13
C ALA A 31 9.71 -34.27 13.98
N TYR A 32 9.60 -34.45 15.30
CA TYR A 32 9.34 -33.39 16.26
C TYR A 32 10.47 -32.34 16.25
N ARG A 33 11.74 -32.76 16.25
CA ARG A 33 12.90 -31.85 16.13
C ARG A 33 12.89 -31.06 14.82
N LYS A 34 12.57 -31.69 13.69
CA LYS A 34 12.43 -30.98 12.39
C LYS A 34 11.24 -30.01 12.39
N GLY A 35 10.13 -30.38 13.01
CA GLY A 35 8.96 -29.52 13.19
C GLY A 35 9.27 -28.26 14.00
N GLN A 36 10.03 -28.41 15.09
CA GLN A 36 10.46 -27.30 15.95
C GLN A 36 11.31 -26.26 15.19
N LEU A 37 12.20 -26.67 14.29
CA LEU A 37 12.99 -25.74 13.47
C LEU A 37 12.12 -24.92 12.49
N ARG A 38 11.07 -25.53 11.93
CA ARG A 38 10.14 -24.84 11.03
C ARG A 38 9.36 -23.75 11.76
N LEU A 39 8.97 -24.02 13.02
CA LEU A 39 8.31 -23.03 13.88
C LEU A 39 9.25 -21.84 14.15
N PHE A 40 10.50 -22.09 14.56
CA PHE A 40 11.48 -21.02 14.78
C PHE A 40 11.70 -20.15 13.55
N LYS A 41 11.87 -20.77 12.37
CA LYS A 41 12.03 -20.05 11.11
C LYS A 41 10.81 -19.19 10.77
N LEU A 42 9.60 -19.71 11.00
CA LEU A 42 8.37 -18.97 10.74
C LEU A 42 8.21 -17.76 11.69
N THR A 43 8.53 -17.93 12.97
CA THR A 43 8.56 -16.83 13.95
C THR A 43 9.55 -15.73 13.52
N GLN A 44 10.75 -16.11 13.08
CA GLN A 44 11.75 -15.16 12.57
C GLN A 44 11.23 -14.36 11.37
N HIS A 45 10.52 -15.00 10.43
CA HIS A 45 9.92 -14.29 9.30
C HIS A 45 8.84 -13.29 9.72
N ILE A 46 8.01 -13.65 10.71
CA ILE A 46 6.98 -12.76 11.25
C ILE A 46 7.64 -11.54 11.90
N GLU A 47 8.64 -11.74 12.75
CA GLU A 47 9.35 -10.63 13.40
C GLU A 47 10.07 -9.73 12.38
N ALA A 48 10.73 -10.31 11.38
CA ALA A 48 11.37 -9.54 10.32
C ALA A 48 10.36 -8.70 9.52
N ALA A 49 9.19 -9.27 9.22
CA ALA A 49 8.10 -8.55 8.57
C ALA A 49 7.57 -7.42 9.45
N GLN A 50 7.35 -7.66 10.75
CA GLN A 50 6.90 -6.64 11.70
C GLN A 50 7.90 -5.48 11.83
N VAL A 51 9.21 -5.76 11.89
CA VAL A 51 10.26 -4.73 11.92
C VAL A 51 10.27 -3.91 10.64
N SER A 52 10.08 -4.54 9.47
CA SER A 52 10.00 -3.81 8.20
C SER A 52 8.80 -2.87 8.17
N LEU A 53 7.65 -3.32 8.67
CA LEU A 53 6.43 -2.53 8.76
C LEU A 53 6.59 -1.36 9.74
N ALA A 54 7.19 -1.61 10.91
CA ALA A 54 7.48 -0.58 11.90
C ALA A 54 8.42 0.52 11.36
N ARG A 55 9.40 0.17 10.52
CA ARG A 55 10.28 1.14 9.85
C ARG A 55 9.51 2.02 8.85
N CYS A 56 8.58 1.45 8.09
CA CYS A 56 7.73 2.23 7.18
C CYS A 56 6.76 3.14 7.94
N GLN A 57 6.26 2.71 9.10
CA GLN A 57 5.36 3.51 9.94
C GLN A 57 6.08 4.63 10.70
N HIS A 58 7.32 4.42 11.09
CA HIS A 58 8.19 5.45 11.68
C HIS A 58 8.87 6.34 10.63
N GLN A 59 8.52 6.19 9.36
CA GLN A 59 8.91 7.17 8.36
C GLN A 59 8.05 8.41 8.62
N ASP A 60 8.57 9.30 9.46
CA ASP A 60 7.93 10.57 9.78
C ASP A 60 7.66 11.30 8.45
N PRO A 61 6.41 11.74 8.17
CA PRO A 61 6.12 12.58 7.01
C PRO A 61 6.93 13.89 7.03
N ALA A 62 7.57 14.22 8.16
CA ALA A 62 8.50 15.32 8.34
C ALA A 62 9.89 15.11 7.67
N THR A 63 10.25 13.89 7.27
CA THR A 63 11.50 13.60 6.53
C THR A 63 11.30 13.41 5.04
N ALA A 64 10.06 13.47 4.56
CA ALA A 64 9.81 13.73 3.15
C ALA A 64 10.39 15.10 2.84
N VAL A 65 11.43 15.14 2.00
CA VAL A 65 11.87 16.40 1.38
C VAL A 65 10.60 17.03 0.82
N PRO A 66 10.20 18.25 1.24
CA PRO A 66 9.06 18.92 0.66
C PRO A 66 9.35 19.02 -0.83
N ILE A 67 8.71 18.17 -1.63
CA ILE A 67 8.75 18.31 -3.07
C ILE A 67 8.12 19.68 -3.28
N PRO A 68 8.83 20.65 -3.89
CA PRO A 68 8.23 21.93 -4.20
C PRO A 68 6.91 21.63 -4.90
N GLY A 69 5.79 22.07 -4.32
CA GLY A 69 4.47 21.80 -4.87
C GLY A 69 4.40 22.26 -6.32
N ASP A 70 3.54 21.62 -7.10
CA ASP A 70 3.33 22.02 -8.47
C ASP A 70 2.71 23.43 -8.54
N ASP A 71 3.00 24.13 -9.63
CA ASP A 71 2.45 25.45 -9.92
C ASP A 71 0.99 25.32 -10.41
N LEU A 72 0.04 25.16 -9.48
CA LEU A 72 -1.37 24.94 -9.81
C LEU A 72 -1.98 26.09 -10.63
N LYS A 73 -1.36 27.28 -10.65
CA LYS A 73 -1.78 28.41 -11.51
C LYS A 73 -1.64 28.13 -13.02
N LYS A 74 -0.97 27.04 -13.41
CA LYS A 74 -0.96 26.58 -14.81
C LYS A 74 -2.32 26.07 -15.29
N ILE A 75 -3.22 25.75 -14.36
CA ILE A 75 -4.58 25.34 -14.63
C ILE A 75 -5.46 26.58 -14.79
N GLU A 76 -6.16 26.67 -15.91
CA GLU A 76 -7.06 27.79 -16.19
C GLU A 76 -8.21 27.82 -15.18
N GLY A 77 -8.39 28.97 -14.54
CA GLY A 77 -9.37 29.17 -13.46
C GLY A 77 -8.77 29.14 -12.06
N ILE A 78 -7.54 28.65 -11.88
CA ILE A 78 -6.83 28.65 -10.59
C ILE A 78 -5.93 29.88 -10.50
N GLY A 79 -6.37 30.87 -9.72
CA GLY A 79 -5.55 32.05 -9.37
C GLY A 79 -4.68 31.84 -8.12
N PRO A 80 -3.80 32.80 -7.77
CA PRO A 80 -2.91 32.71 -6.61
C PRO A 80 -3.62 32.52 -5.26
N GLN A 81 -4.88 32.98 -5.14
CA GLN A 81 -5.67 32.80 -3.92
C GLN A 81 -6.26 31.38 -3.82
N ILE A 82 -6.71 30.82 -4.95
CA ILE A 82 -7.24 29.46 -5.02
C ILE A 82 -6.12 28.45 -4.83
N GLU A 83 -4.95 28.67 -5.43
CA GLU A 83 -3.76 27.85 -5.20
C GLU A 83 -3.44 27.74 -3.71
N LYS A 84 -3.40 28.87 -2.99
CA LYS A 84 -3.18 28.87 -1.54
C LYS A 84 -4.26 28.10 -0.77
N LEU A 85 -5.52 28.23 -1.16
CA LEU A 85 -6.63 27.52 -0.53
C LEU A 85 -6.52 26.00 -0.75
N LEU A 86 -6.17 25.56 -1.96
CA LEU A 86 -5.95 24.15 -2.28
C LEU A 86 -4.77 23.58 -1.48
N GLN A 87 -3.67 24.34 -1.37
CA GLN A 87 -2.52 23.96 -0.55
C GLN A 87 -2.88 23.85 0.95
N GLN A 88 -3.72 24.76 1.47
CA GLN A 88 -4.28 24.66 2.83
C GLN A 88 -5.15 23.41 3.01
N ALA A 89 -5.80 22.94 1.95
CA ALA A 89 -6.54 21.69 1.90
C ALA A 89 -5.66 20.45 1.60
N HIS A 90 -4.33 20.59 1.70
CA HIS A 90 -3.35 19.54 1.42
C HIS A 90 -3.30 19.05 -0.03
N ILE A 91 -3.68 19.90 -0.99
CA ILE A 91 -3.54 19.64 -2.43
C ILE A 91 -2.38 20.50 -2.96
N TRP A 92 -1.22 19.86 -3.16
CA TRP A 92 0.03 20.51 -3.53
C TRP A 92 0.50 20.16 -4.94
N THR A 93 0.00 19.07 -5.52
CA THR A 93 0.46 18.55 -6.82
C THR A 93 -0.67 18.46 -7.85
N TYR A 94 -0.31 18.47 -9.13
CA TYR A 94 -1.25 18.19 -10.22
C TYR A 94 -1.87 16.80 -10.07
N GLN A 95 -1.10 15.83 -9.56
CA GLN A 95 -1.60 14.48 -9.31
C GLN A 95 -2.73 14.49 -8.28
N GLU A 96 -2.51 15.09 -7.11
CA GLU A 96 -3.53 15.18 -6.06
C GLU A 96 -4.78 15.90 -6.55
N LEU A 97 -4.61 17.03 -7.26
CA LEU A 97 -5.73 17.77 -7.81
C LEU A 97 -6.50 16.96 -8.87
N SER A 98 -5.81 16.17 -9.70
CA SER A 98 -6.46 15.30 -10.70
C SER A 98 -7.26 14.14 -10.11
N LEU A 99 -6.88 13.69 -8.91
CA LEU A 99 -7.56 12.62 -8.17
C LEU A 99 -8.68 13.17 -7.28
N THR A 100 -8.70 14.48 -7.02
CA THR A 100 -9.73 15.13 -6.22
C THR A 100 -11.00 15.32 -7.05
N SER A 101 -12.14 14.93 -6.50
CA SER A 101 -13.42 15.08 -7.20
C SER A 101 -13.83 16.55 -7.28
N VAL A 102 -14.62 16.90 -8.30
CA VAL A 102 -15.11 18.27 -8.51
C VAL A 102 -15.92 18.74 -7.29
N GLU A 103 -16.70 17.84 -6.70
CA GLU A 103 -17.54 18.12 -5.52
C GLU A 103 -16.69 18.45 -4.29
N ALA A 104 -15.58 17.73 -4.09
CA ALA A 104 -14.66 18.00 -2.99
C ALA A 104 -13.97 19.36 -3.17
N ILE A 105 -13.57 19.71 -4.39
CA ILE A 105 -12.99 21.02 -4.71
C ILE A 105 -14.03 22.12 -4.48
N GLN A 106 -15.27 21.92 -4.94
CA GLN A 106 -16.35 22.86 -4.73
C GLN A 106 -16.61 23.10 -3.23
N HIS A 107 -16.62 22.03 -2.43
CA HIS A 107 -16.78 22.14 -0.97
C HIS A 107 -15.65 22.96 -0.32
N ILE A 108 -14.41 22.81 -0.79
CA ILE A 108 -13.27 23.62 -0.32
C ILE A 108 -13.50 25.11 -0.64
N LEU A 109 -13.92 25.43 -1.87
CA LEU A 109 -14.23 26.80 -2.30
C LEU A 109 -15.38 27.41 -1.48
N ASP A 110 -16.45 26.65 -1.27
CA ASP A 110 -17.63 27.10 -0.52
C ASP A 110 -17.29 27.40 0.95
N THR A 111 -16.43 26.56 1.55
CA THR A 111 -15.96 26.74 2.93
C THR A 111 -15.05 27.97 3.08
N ALA A 112 -14.31 28.32 2.03
CA ALA A 112 -13.41 29.48 2.03
C ALA A 112 -14.14 30.83 1.98
N GLY A 113 -15.40 30.83 1.52
CA GLY A 113 -16.31 31.96 1.62
C GLY A 113 -16.85 32.49 0.28
N PRO A 114 -17.71 33.53 0.32
CA PRO A 114 -18.48 33.98 -0.84
C PRO A 114 -17.64 34.45 -2.03
N GLY A 115 -16.39 34.89 -1.78
CA GLY A 115 -15.49 35.36 -2.82
C GLY A 115 -15.06 34.28 -3.82
N PHE A 116 -15.16 32.99 -3.45
CA PHE A 116 -14.73 31.88 -4.29
C PHE A 116 -15.88 31.18 -5.05
N GLN A 117 -17.13 31.47 -4.71
CA GLN A 117 -18.32 30.80 -5.25
C GLN A 117 -18.56 31.05 -6.75
N MET A 118 -17.95 32.10 -7.32
CA MET A 118 -18.07 32.41 -8.74
C MET A 118 -17.15 31.54 -9.63
N HIS A 119 -16.19 30.83 -9.03
CA HIS A 119 -15.29 29.95 -9.75
C HIS A 119 -15.94 28.59 -10.01
N ASP A 120 -15.65 28.02 -11.17
CA ASP A 120 -16.15 26.71 -11.57
C ASP A 120 -14.98 25.71 -11.63
N PRO A 121 -14.92 24.72 -10.72
CA PRO A 121 -13.85 23.74 -10.69
C PRO A 121 -14.03 22.57 -11.67
N ALA A 122 -15.10 22.52 -12.47
CA ALA A 122 -15.46 21.37 -13.29
C ALA A 122 -14.33 20.87 -14.22
N THR A 123 -13.50 21.79 -14.74
CA THR A 123 -12.40 21.44 -15.65
C THR A 123 -11.07 21.22 -14.94
N TRP A 124 -10.93 21.60 -13.67
CA TRP A 124 -9.64 21.61 -12.98
C TRP A 124 -9.02 20.23 -12.81
N PRO A 125 -9.75 19.17 -12.38
CA PRO A 125 -9.16 17.84 -12.25
C PRO A 125 -8.62 17.30 -13.58
N LYS A 126 -9.33 17.57 -14.68
CA LYS A 126 -8.92 17.09 -16.00
C LYS A 126 -7.72 17.87 -16.54
N GLN A 127 -7.67 19.18 -16.33
CA GLN A 127 -6.50 20.00 -16.68
C GLN A 127 -5.28 19.56 -15.85
N ALA A 128 -5.47 19.31 -14.55
CA ALA A 128 -4.44 18.79 -13.66
C ALA A 128 -3.93 17.42 -14.12
N GLN A 129 -4.81 16.55 -14.62
CA GLN A 129 -4.39 15.26 -15.17
C GLN A 129 -3.44 15.41 -16.36
N LEU A 130 -3.74 16.33 -17.29
CA LEU A 130 -2.87 16.62 -18.45
C LEU A 130 -1.53 17.20 -18.01
N ALA A 131 -1.54 18.13 -17.05
CA ALA A 131 -0.34 18.71 -16.45
C ALA A 131 0.54 17.66 -15.75
N HIS A 132 -0.07 16.75 -14.97
CA HIS A 132 0.61 15.65 -14.30
C HIS A 132 1.28 14.69 -15.30
N GLN A 133 0.64 14.45 -16.44
CA GLN A 133 1.17 13.61 -17.52
C GLN A 133 2.22 14.32 -18.38
N GLY A 134 2.46 15.62 -18.16
CA GLY A 134 3.37 16.44 -18.96
C GLY A 134 2.86 16.76 -20.37
N LEU A 135 1.55 16.59 -20.62
CA LEU A 135 0.90 16.84 -21.91
C LEU A 135 0.55 18.34 -22.05
N TRP A 136 1.59 19.19 -22.00
CA TRP A 136 1.45 20.65 -21.98
C TRP A 136 0.86 21.23 -23.27
N ASP A 137 1.20 20.64 -24.41
CA ASP A 137 0.67 21.07 -25.72
C ASP A 137 -0.83 20.79 -25.81
N GLU A 138 -1.27 19.58 -25.41
CA GLU A 138 -2.69 19.21 -25.37
C GLU A 138 -3.48 20.07 -24.37
N LEU A 139 -2.89 20.35 -23.21
CA LEU A 139 -3.47 21.24 -22.22
C LEU A 139 -3.69 22.64 -22.81
N LEU A 140 -2.69 23.20 -23.48
CA LEU A 140 -2.78 24.53 -24.08
C LEU A 140 -3.83 24.57 -25.19
N GLU A 141 -3.85 23.58 -26.09
CA GLU A 141 -4.87 23.48 -27.14
C GLU A 141 -6.29 23.34 -26.58
N TRP A 142 -6.43 22.66 -25.44
CA TRP A 142 -7.71 22.56 -24.76
C TRP A 142 -8.11 23.87 -24.11
N GLN A 143 -7.20 24.54 -23.37
CA GLN A 143 -7.43 25.84 -22.76
C GLN A 143 -7.81 26.92 -23.78
N LEU A 144 -7.18 26.93 -24.96
CA LEU A 144 -7.55 27.85 -26.06
C LEU A 144 -8.98 27.68 -26.58
N ARG A 145 -9.56 26.48 -26.39
CA ARG A 145 -10.95 26.18 -26.76
C ARG A 145 -11.93 26.46 -25.62
N LEU A 146 -11.46 26.58 -24.39
CA LEU A 146 -12.28 26.92 -23.23
C LEU A 146 -12.54 28.42 -23.17
N ASN A 147 -13.64 28.81 -22.54
CA ASN A 147 -13.98 30.21 -22.35
C ASN A 147 -13.80 30.58 -20.87
N GLY A 148 -12.56 30.80 -20.43
CA GLY A 148 -12.24 31.12 -19.04
C GLY A 148 -12.33 29.91 -18.10
N GLY A 149 -11.94 28.73 -18.57
CA GLY A 149 -11.96 27.47 -17.80
C GLY A 149 -13.32 26.76 -17.76
N ARG A 150 -14.32 27.28 -18.49
CA ARG A 150 -15.64 26.65 -18.67
C ARG A 150 -15.76 26.06 -20.07
N ALA A 151 -16.33 24.86 -20.16
CA ALA A 151 -16.63 24.17 -21.41
C ALA A 151 -18.00 24.58 -21.97
#